data_AF-A0A9X4FHS0-F1
#
_entry.id   AF-A0A9X4FHS0-F1
#
_cell.length_a   1.000
_cell.length_b   1.000
_cell.length_c   1.000
_cell.angle_alpha   90.00
_cell.angle_beta   90.00
_cell.angle_gamma   90.00
#
_symmetry.space_group_name_H-M   'P 1'
#
loop_
_entity.id
_entity.type
_entity.pdbx_description
1 polymer ?
#
loop_
_entity_poly.entity_id
_entity_poly.type
_entity_poly.pdbx_seq_one_letter_code
_entity_poly.pdbx_strand_id
1 'polypeptide(L)' 'MTHVVTKITCTDCKKTFSGVLHELFDVSSSYGAECPKCNGMTFFYGVSEFVDTEIPEDAVEVKYVAKL' A
#
# COMPACT_ATOMS: atom_id res chain seq x y z
N MET A 1 7.70 15.84 5.35
CA MET A 1 7.84 14.40 5.09
C MET A 1 6.87 14.05 3.98
N THR A 2 7.35 13.54 2.86
CA THR A 2 6.50 13.14 1.73
C THR A 2 5.95 11.75 2.03
N HIS A 3 4.65 11.58 1.97
CA HIS A 3 4.00 10.28 2.07
C HIS A 3 3.09 10.11 0.87
N VAL A 4 2.78 8.88 0.51
CA VAL A 4 1.86 8.55 -0.59
C VAL A 4 0.85 7.55 -0.08
N VAL A 5 -0.42 7.84 -0.31
CA VAL A 5 -1.54 6.95 0.00
C VAL A 5 -2.02 6.27 -1.27
N THR A 6 -2.30 4.98 -1.21
CA THR A 6 -2.86 4.20 -2.31
C THR A 6 -3.98 3.28 -1.82
N LYS A 7 -4.89 2.90 -2.72
CA LYS A 7 -5.97 1.95 -2.42
C LYS A 7 -5.52 0.55 -2.79
N ILE A 8 -5.51 -0.35 -1.81
CA ILE A 8 -5.05 -1.72 -1.96
C ILE A 8 -6.26 -2.63 -1.78
N THR A 9 -6.44 -3.56 -2.72
CA THR A 9 -7.49 -4.57 -2.61
C THR A 9 -6.88 -5.88 -2.14
N CYS A 10 -7.31 -6.34 -0.97
CA CYS A 10 -6.85 -7.61 -0.41
C CYS A 10 -7.22 -8.77 -1.33
N THR A 11 -6.26 -9.64 -1.65
CA THR A 11 -6.49 -10.84 -2.46
C THR A 11 -7.34 -11.89 -1.73
N ASP A 12 -7.20 -12.00 -0.41
CA ASP A 12 -7.88 -13.02 0.39
C ASP A 12 -9.35 -12.67 0.65
N CYS A 13 -9.61 -11.48 1.20
CA CYS A 13 -10.95 -11.07 1.60
C CYS A 13 -11.66 -10.13 0.61
N LYS A 14 -10.99 -9.74 -0.49
CA LYS A 14 -11.50 -8.83 -1.53
C LYS A 14 -11.97 -7.47 -1.00
N LYS A 15 -11.55 -7.08 0.21
CA LYS A 15 -11.82 -5.76 0.78
C LYS A 15 -10.74 -4.80 0.34
N THR A 16 -11.16 -3.59 -0.01
CA THR A 16 -10.25 -2.47 -0.31
C THR A 16 -9.99 -1.68 0.96
N PHE A 17 -8.73 -1.29 1.15
CA PHE A 17 -8.27 -0.48 2.28
C PHE A 17 -7.18 0.50 1.82
N SER A 18 -6.91 1.51 2.62
CA SER A 18 -5.88 2.51 2.33
C SER A 18 -4.53 2.02 2.82
N GLY A 19 -3.50 2.14 1.99
CA GLY A 19 -2.11 1.89 2.36
C GLY A 19 -1.30 3.18 2.27
N VAL A 20 -0.43 3.44 3.24
CA VAL A 20 0.47 4.58 3.25
C VAL A 20 1.92 4.13 3.14
N LEU A 21 2.67 4.78 2.24
CA LEU A 21 4.11 4.66 2.12
C LEU A 21 4.72 6.01 2.51
N HIS A 22 5.69 6.04 3.43
CA HIS A 22 6.40 7.26 3.84
C HIS A 22 7.52 7.67 2.85
N GLU A 23 7.39 7.21 1.61
CA GLU A 23 8.30 7.42 0.49
C GLU A 23 7.46 7.46 -0.81
N LEU A 24 8.11 7.68 -1.95
CA LEU A 24 7.45 7.61 -3.24
C LEU A 24 7.36 6.15 -3.71
N PHE A 25 6.23 5.79 -4.32
CA PHE A 25 6.12 4.52 -5.03
C PHE A 25 7.03 4.53 -6.26
N ASP A 26 7.83 3.48 -6.40
CA ASP A 26 8.57 3.16 -7.62
C ASP A 26 7.81 2.06 -8.37
N VAL A 27 7.40 2.38 -9.60
CA VAL A 27 6.66 1.46 -10.48
C VAL A 27 7.44 0.18 -10.82
N SER A 28 8.77 0.21 -10.68
CA SER A 28 9.65 -0.95 -10.90
C SER A 28 9.73 -1.86 -9.67
N SER A 29 9.25 -1.37 -8.53
CA SER A 29 9.37 -1.98 -7.21
C SER A 29 8.07 -2.68 -6.81
N SER A 30 8.21 -3.72 -5.99
CA SER A 30 7.07 -4.44 -5.40
C SER A 30 6.90 -4.01 -3.96
N TYR A 31 5.64 -3.97 -3.53
CA TYR A 31 5.24 -3.53 -2.21
C TYR A 31 4.28 -4.54 -1.59
N GLY A 32 4.30 -4.62 -0.27
CA GLY A 32 3.44 -5.47 0.52
C GLY A 32 2.67 -4.66 1.55
N ALA A 33 1.40 -4.99 1.74
CA ALA A 33 0.58 -4.44 2.81
C ALA A 33 -0.20 -5.56 3.49
N GLU A 34 -0.38 -5.41 4.80
CA GLU A 34 -1.18 -6.33 5.60
C GLU A 34 -2.63 -5.84 5.65
N CYS A 35 -3.57 -6.71 5.29
CA CYS A 35 -4.98 -6.36 5.31
C CYS A 35 -5.50 -6.28 6.75
N PRO A 36 -6.06 -5.14 7.19
CA PRO A 36 -6.54 -4.97 8.57
C PRO A 36 -7.82 -5.77 8.89
N LYS A 37 -8.41 -6.45 7.90
CA LYS A 37 -9.65 -7.24 8.07
C LYS A 37 -9.40 -8.73 8.22
N CYS A 38 -8.43 -9.27 7.50
CA CYS A 38 -8.16 -10.71 7.48
C CYS A 38 -6.70 -11.07 7.82
N ASN A 39 -5.85 -10.07 8.10
CA ASN A 39 -4.41 -10.20 8.33
C ASN A 39 -3.69 -10.91 7.16
N GLY A 40 -4.31 -10.91 5.98
CA GLY A 40 -3.72 -11.44 4.75
C GLY A 40 -2.71 -10.46 4.18
N MET A 41 -1.56 -10.96 3.75
CA MET A 41 -0.53 -10.14 3.12
C MET A 41 -0.82 -10.03 1.62
N THR A 42 -0.96 -8.81 1.13
CA THR A 42 -1.22 -8.51 -0.28
C THR A 42 -0.01 -7.82 -0.89
N PHE A 43 0.40 -8.30 -2.06
CA PHE A 43 1.54 -7.76 -2.81
C PHE A 43 1.06 -7.08 -4.08
N PHE A 44 1.64 -5.92 -4.38
CA PHE A 44 1.30 -5.13 -5.56
C PHE A 44 2.54 -4.37 -6.06
N TYR A 45 2.52 -3.96 -7.33
CA TYR A 45 3.57 -3.11 -7.89
C TYR A 45 3.31 -1.65 -7.53
N GLY A 46 4.38 -0.85 -7.44
CA GLY A 46 4.25 0.59 -7.26
C GLY A 46 3.33 1.18 -8.32
N VAL A 47 2.40 2.03 -7.89
CA VAL A 47 1.49 2.74 -8.78
C VAL A 47 1.96 4.16 -8.97
N SER A 48 1.82 4.69 -10.19
CA SER A 48 2.13 6.10 -10.50
C SER A 48 0.99 7.06 -10.15
N GLU A 49 -0.04 6.59 -9.44
CA GLU A 49 -1.20 7.42 -9.12
C GLU A 49 -0.93 8.35 -7.92
N PHE A 50 -1.49 9.55 -8.01
CA PHE A 50 -1.15 10.69 -7.19
C PHE A 50 -1.56 10.52 -5.73
N VAL A 51 -0.53 10.56 -4.90
CA VAL A 51 -0.38 11.20 -3.59
C VAL A 51 -1.58 12.02 -3.11
N ASP A 52 -2.43 11.42 -2.27
CA ASP A 52 -3.19 12.20 -1.30
C ASP A 52 -2.24 12.70 -0.20
N THR A 53 -2.30 13.98 0.15
CA THR A 53 -1.48 14.58 1.23
C THR A 53 -2.05 14.33 2.63
N GLU A 54 -3.22 13.71 2.71
CA GLU A 54 -3.86 13.33 3.96
C GLU A 54 -3.81 11.81 4.11
N ILE A 55 -3.16 11.35 5.18
CA ILE A 55 -3.13 9.93 5.55
C ILE A 55 -4.46 9.62 6.25
N PRO A 56 -5.30 8.73 5.71
CA PRO A 56 -6.49 8.26 6.41
C PRO A 56 -6.11 7.63 7.76
N GLU A 57 -6.92 7.85 8.79
CA GLU A 57 -6.66 7.28 10.14
C GLU A 57 -6.62 5.75 10.14
N ASP A 58 -7.27 5.10 9.17
CA ASP A 58 -7.33 3.65 8.99
C ASP A 58 -6.32 3.12 7.96
N ALA A 59 -5.38 3.96 7.51
CA ALA A 59 -4.36 3.54 6.57
C ALA A 59 -3.35 2.58 7.22
N VAL A 60 -2.99 1.53 6.50
CA VAL A 60 -1.96 0.58 6.94
C VAL A 60 -0.61 0.91 6.31
N GLU A 61 0.47 0.62 7.02
CA GLU A 61 1.81 0.80 6.46
C GLU A 61 2.07 -0.15 5.30
N VAL A 62 2.53 0.42 4.20
CA VAL A 62 3.04 -0.31 3.04
C VAL A 62 4.55 -0.47 3.18
N LYS A 63 5.05 -1.68 2.95
CA LYS A 63 6.47 -2.00 3.01
C LYS A 63 6.99 -2.37 1.64
N TYR A 64 8.21 -1.91 1.34
CA TYR A 64 8.94 -2.37 0.17
C TYR A 64 9.23 -3.87 0.28
N VAL A 65 9.04 -4.59 -0.83
CA VAL A 65 9.34 -6.01 -0.96
C VAL A 65 10.38 -6.14 -2.06
N ALA A 66 11.62 -6.42 -1.66
CA ALA A 66 12.70 -6.68 -2.60
C ALA A 66 12.30 -7.85 -3.52
N LYS A 67 12.48 -7.66 -4.83
CA LYS A 67 12.41 -8.75 -5.80
C LYS A 67 13.47 -9.78 -5.41
N LEU A 68 13.04 -11.02 -5.14
CA LEU A 68 13.92 -12.19 -5.03
C LEU A 68 14.60 -12.47 -6.37
#